data_AF-A0A2T2X1X0-F1
#
_entry.id   AF-A0A2T2X1X0-F1
#
_cell.length_a   1.000
_cell.length_b   1.000
_cell.length_c   1.000
_cell.angle_alpha   90.00
_cell.angle_beta   90.00
_cell.angle_gamma   90.00
#
_symmetry.space_group_name_H-M   'P 1'
#
loop_
_entity.id
_entity.type
_entity.pdbx_description
1 polymer ?
#
loop_
_entity_poly.entity_id
_entity_poly.type
_entity_poly.pdbx_seq_one_letter_code
_entity_poly.pdbx_strand_id
1 'polypeptide(L)'
;MSRLWQFIQFVSVGLGNAVIDLLVFNGLYWLIPTRNVDQLVVYNTLAVMAAILNSYIWNSRWTFRKNVKKHGKEALRQRILFIVQSLINIVVNDLILWLIAPLVLQIHAIPHVMANNIAKLAAMFLASLTSFIMMKLIVFT
;
A
#
# COMPACT_ATOMS: atom_id res chain seq x y z
N MET A 1 -3.68 23.43 14.96
CA MET A 1 -4.08 22.91 13.63
C MET A 1 -5.32 22.05 13.85
N SER A 2 -6.41 22.27 13.09
CA SER A 2 -7.66 21.54 13.30
C SER A 2 -7.51 20.07 12.92
N ARG A 3 -8.11 19.15 13.69
CA ARG A 3 -8.05 17.70 13.46
C ARG A 3 -8.54 17.32 12.05
N LEU A 4 -9.46 18.11 11.49
CA LEU A 4 -9.94 18.01 10.10
C LEU A 4 -8.83 18.18 9.05
N TRP A 5 -7.90 19.11 9.27
CA TRP A 5 -6.80 19.33 8.32
C TRP A 5 -5.83 18.14 8.28
N GLN A 6 -5.54 17.55 9.44
CA GLN A 6 -4.70 16.35 9.53
C GLN A 6 -5.38 15.13 8.87
N PHE A 7 -6.70 15.01 9.03
CA PHE A 7 -7.48 13.95 8.37
C PHE A 7 -7.45 14.09 6.84
N ILE A 8 -7.66 15.29 6.30
CA ILE A 8 -7.61 15.54 4.85
C ILE A 8 -6.21 15.26 4.30
N GLN A 9 -5.15 15.64 5.02
CA GLN A 9 -3.77 15.32 4.62
C GLN A 9 -3.53 13.81 4.62
N PHE A 10 -3.98 13.10 5.65
CA PHE A 10 -3.87 11.64 5.73
C PHE A 10 -4.58 10.95 4.56
N VAL A 11 -5.83 11.35 4.29
CA VAL A 11 -6.63 10.79 3.18
C VAL A 11 -6.02 11.13 1.82
N SER A 12 -5.52 12.36 1.61
CA SER A 12 -4.92 12.77 0.34
C SER A 12 -3.65 12.01 0.02
N VAL A 13 -2.77 11.82 1.02
CA VAL A 13 -1.54 11.03 0.86
C VAL A 13 -1.88 9.55 0.65
N GLY A 14 -2.85 9.02 1.39
CA GLY A 14 -3.35 7.65 1.22
C GLY A 14 -3.90 7.39 -0.19
N LEU A 15 -4.74 8.30 -0.69
CA LEU A 15 -5.31 8.23 -2.04
C LEU A 15 -4.22 8.34 -3.12
N GLY A 16 -3.26 9.27 -2.97
CA GLY A 16 -2.15 9.40 -3.91
C GLY A 16 -1.30 8.14 -4.02
N ASN A 17 -1.03 7.50 -2.88
CA ASN A 17 -0.29 6.25 -2.83
C ASN A 17 -1.10 5.10 -3.46
N ALA A 18 -2.39 5.01 -3.18
CA ALA A 18 -3.26 4.01 -3.78
C ALA A 18 -3.35 4.16 -5.31
N VAL A 19 -3.41 5.40 -5.81
CA VAL A 19 -3.44 5.67 -7.26
C VAL A 19 -2.14 5.22 -7.92
N ILE A 20 -0.98 5.54 -7.33
CA ILE A 20 0.32 5.11 -7.89
C ILE A 20 0.48 3.59 -7.80
N ASP A 21 0.06 2.99 -6.70
CA ASP A 21 0.09 1.54 -6.53
C ASP A 21 -0.76 0.84 -7.62
N LEU A 22 -1.99 1.31 -7.85
CA LEU A 22 -2.83 0.75 -8.92
C LEU A 22 -2.27 1.04 -10.32
N LEU A 23 -1.70 2.21 -10.56
CA LEU A 23 -1.09 2.58 -11.84
C LEU A 23 0.12 1.71 -12.17
N VAL A 24 1.04 1.55 -11.22
CA VAL A 24 2.27 0.77 -11.44
C VAL A 24 1.93 -0.71 -11.58
N PHE A 25 1.01 -1.22 -10.78
CA PHE A 25 0.53 -2.61 -10.88
C PHE A 25 -0.12 -2.91 -12.23
N ASN A 26 -1.09 -2.07 -12.65
CA ASN A 26 -1.74 -2.25 -13.95
C ASN A 26 -0.79 -1.96 -15.12
N GLY A 27 0.14 -1.00 -14.98
CA GLY A 27 1.15 -0.70 -15.99
C GLY A 27 2.09 -1.88 -16.22
N LEU A 28 2.61 -2.49 -15.15
CA LEU A 28 3.43 -3.71 -15.23
C LEU A 28 2.65 -4.87 -15.84
N TYR A 29 1.40 -5.06 -15.44
CA TYR A 29 0.52 -6.08 -16.01
C TYR A 29 0.23 -5.85 -17.50
N TRP A 30 0.05 -4.59 -17.92
CA TRP A 30 -0.21 -4.25 -19.31
C TRP A 30 1.02 -4.50 -20.19
N LEU A 31 2.22 -4.26 -19.66
CA LEU A 31 3.48 -4.57 -20.35
C LEU A 31 3.73 -6.09 -20.44
N ILE A 32 3.46 -6.82 -19.36
CA ILE A 32 3.69 -8.27 -19.28
C ILE A 32 2.45 -8.93 -18.67
N PRO A 33 1.47 -9.34 -19.52
CA PRO A 33 0.27 -10.01 -19.04
C PRO A 33 0.62 -11.39 -18.48
N THR A 34 0.21 -11.65 -17.24
CA THR A 34 0.48 -12.93 -16.57
C THR A 34 -0.76 -13.50 -15.87
N ARG A 35 -0.82 -14.82 -15.76
CA ARG A 35 -1.78 -15.55 -14.91
C ARG A 35 -1.10 -16.19 -13.70
N ASN A 36 0.22 -16.07 -13.57
CA ASN A 36 0.96 -16.66 -12.47
C ASN A 36 0.83 -15.76 -11.23
N VAL A 37 0.32 -16.34 -10.14
CA VAL A 37 0.14 -15.64 -8.86
C VAL A 37 1.48 -15.07 -8.36
N ASP A 38 2.58 -15.81 -8.50
CA ASP A 38 3.89 -15.34 -8.06
C ASP A 38 4.36 -14.09 -8.83
N GLN A 39 4.06 -14.00 -10.13
CA GLN A 39 4.37 -12.80 -10.91
C GLN A 39 3.46 -11.62 -10.54
N LEU A 40 2.19 -11.89 -10.18
CA LEU A 40 1.29 -10.86 -9.65
C LEU A 40 1.79 -10.31 -8.31
N VAL A 41 2.34 -11.16 -7.43
CA VAL A 41 2.97 -10.72 -6.18
C VAL A 41 4.16 -9.82 -6.49
N VAL A 42 5.04 -10.19 -7.43
CA VAL A 42 6.18 -9.33 -7.82
C VAL A 42 5.71 -7.96 -8.34
N TYR A 43 4.65 -7.91 -9.15
CA TYR A 43 4.07 -6.64 -9.60
C TYR A 43 3.50 -5.83 -8.45
N ASN A 44 2.89 -6.49 -7.46
CA ASN A 44 2.40 -5.83 -6.26
C ASN A 44 3.54 -5.25 -5.43
N THR A 45 4.61 -6.01 -5.20
CA THR A 45 5.78 -5.54 -4.47
C THR A 45 6.37 -4.29 -5.12
N LEU A 46 6.55 -4.30 -6.45
CA LEU A 46 7.06 -3.14 -7.20
C LEU A 46 6.12 -1.93 -7.12
N ALA A 47 4.82 -2.17 -7.21
CA ALA A 47 3.80 -1.13 -7.12
C ALA A 47 3.73 -0.49 -5.73
N VAL A 48 3.77 -1.31 -4.67
CA VAL A 48 3.82 -0.83 -3.29
C VAL A 48 5.13 -0.08 -3.02
N MET A 49 6.26 -0.55 -3.54
CA MET A 49 7.53 0.18 -3.47
C MET A 49 7.45 1.57 -4.14
N ALA A 50 6.85 1.66 -5.33
CA ALA A 50 6.65 2.93 -6.01
C ALA A 50 5.73 3.87 -5.22
N ALA A 51 4.66 3.34 -4.62
CA ALA A 51 3.77 4.10 -3.75
C ALA A 51 4.49 4.60 -2.49
N ILE A 52 5.36 3.80 -1.87
CA ILE A 52 6.19 4.21 -0.72
C ILE A 52 7.15 5.32 -1.10
N LEU A 53 7.82 5.21 -2.27
CA LEU A 53 8.71 6.26 -2.78
C LEU A 53 7.96 7.57 -3.02
N ASN A 54 6.77 7.51 -3.62
CA ASN A 54 5.93 8.69 -3.80
C ASN A 54 5.50 9.29 -2.46
N SER A 55 5.05 8.46 -1.53
CA SER A 55 4.68 8.86 -0.17
C SER A 55 5.84 9.58 0.52
N TYR A 56 7.06 9.07 0.37
CA TYR A 56 8.26 9.68 0.92
C TYR A 56 8.55 11.04 0.28
N ILE A 57 8.47 11.17 -1.04
CA ILE A 57 8.67 12.45 -1.75
C ILE A 57 7.64 13.47 -1.29
N TRP A 58 6.36 13.09 -1.21
CA TRP A 58 5.28 14.02 -0.89
C TRP A 58 5.26 14.39 0.58
N ASN A 59 5.50 13.43 1.49
CA ASN A 59 5.61 13.69 2.92
C ASN A 59 6.84 14.52 3.27
N SER A 60 7.96 14.33 2.58
CA SER A 60 9.19 15.12 2.75
C SER A 60 9.03 16.55 2.20
N ARG A 61 8.41 16.72 1.02
CA ARG A 61 8.30 18.04 0.37
C ARG A 61 7.11 18.87 0.82
N TRP A 62 6.01 18.26 1.24
CA TRP A 62 4.74 18.95 1.43
C TRP A 62 4.23 18.84 2.87
N THR A 63 4.00 17.63 3.36
CA THR A 63 3.31 17.40 4.66
C THR A 63 4.15 17.82 5.86
N PHE A 64 5.45 17.51 5.88
CA PHE A 64 6.32 17.77 7.04
C PHE A 64 7.43 18.79 6.77
N ARG A 65 7.35 19.58 5.69
CA ARG A 65 8.41 20.53 5.29
C ARG A 65 8.87 21.48 6.41
N LYS A 66 8.00 21.79 7.37
CA LYS A 66 8.30 22.63 8.56
C LYS A 66 8.71 21.85 9.83
N ASN A 67 8.38 20.56 9.91
CA ASN A 67 8.63 19.70 11.09
C ASN A 67 9.73 18.65 10.86
N VAL A 68 10.21 18.48 9.62
CA VAL A 68 11.41 17.69 9.32
C VAL A 68 12.58 18.38 10.00
N LYS A 69 13.02 17.82 11.14
CA LYS A 69 14.30 18.16 11.72
C LYS A 69 15.36 17.78 10.68
N LYS A 70 15.98 18.79 10.04
CA LYS A 70 16.90 18.55 8.92
C LYS A 70 18.12 17.70 9.34
N HIS A 71 18.51 17.75 10.62
CA HIS A 71 19.67 17.04 11.17
C HIS A 71 19.38 16.44 12.57
N GLY A 72 20.00 15.30 12.88
CA GLY A 72 19.98 14.66 14.20
C GLY A 72 19.38 13.24 14.25
N LYS A 73 19.60 12.53 15.37
CA LYS A 73 19.14 11.14 15.60
C LYS A 73 17.62 10.96 15.47
N GLU A 74 16.84 11.96 15.87
CA GLU A 74 15.37 11.93 15.79
C GLU A 74 14.83 11.90 14.35
N ALA A 75 15.52 12.54 13.41
CA ALA A 75 15.14 12.53 11.99
C ALA A 75 15.40 11.16 11.35
N LEU A 76 16.53 10.53 11.73
CA LEU A 76 16.86 9.17 11.31
C LEU A 76 15.83 8.17 11.86
N ARG A 77 15.44 8.32 13.13
CA ARG A 77 14.41 7.49 13.77
C ARG A 77 13.07 7.57 13.05
N GLN A 78 12.60 8.76 12.66
CA GLN A 78 11.36 8.92 11.90
C GLN A 78 11.42 8.26 10.51
N ARG A 79 12.55 8.38 9.79
CA ARG A 79 12.76 7.68 8.51
C ARG A 79 12.75 6.17 8.68
N ILE A 80 13.45 5.64 9.69
CA ILE A 80 13.52 4.21 9.96
C ILE A 80 12.13 3.67 10.32
N LEU A 81 11.38 4.35 11.19
CA LEU A 81 10.01 3.96 11.54
C LEU A 81 9.09 3.94 10.31
N PHE A 82 9.22 4.92 9.41
CA PHE A 82 8.47 4.94 8.16
C PHE A 82 8.83 3.77 7.23
N ILE A 83 10.12 3.46 7.09
CA ILE A 83 10.61 2.32 6.30
C ILE A 83 10.10 1.00 6.89
N VAL A 84 10.21 0.81 8.22
CA VAL A 84 9.74 -0.39 8.91
C VAL A 84 8.23 -0.57 8.74
N GLN A 85 7.45 0.49 8.96
CA GLN A 85 6.00 0.47 8.72
C GLN A 85 5.68 0.11 7.26
N SER A 86 6.43 0.66 6.32
CA SER A 86 6.24 0.42 4.88
C SER A 86 6.57 -1.02 4.50
N LEU A 87 7.63 -1.60 5.06
CA LEU A 87 7.99 -3.01 4.87
C LEU A 87 6.93 -3.96 5.43
N ILE A 88 6.40 -3.66 6.63
CA ILE A 88 5.29 -4.43 7.20
C ILE A 88 4.06 -4.36 6.28
N ASN A 89 3.76 -3.18 5.72
CA ASN A 89 2.66 -3.02 4.78
C ASN A 89 2.88 -3.85 3.51
N ILE A 90 4.07 -3.83 2.90
CA ILE A 90 4.42 -4.67 1.75
C ILE A 90 4.14 -6.14 2.06
N VAL A 91 4.70 -6.65 3.17
CA VAL A 91 4.58 -8.08 3.53
C VAL A 91 3.13 -8.47 3.74
N VAL A 92 2.34 -7.66 4.45
CA VAL A 92 0.92 -7.93 4.69
C VAL A 92 0.12 -7.87 3.39
N ASN A 93 0.36 -6.87 2.54
CA ASN A 93 -0.36 -6.70 1.29
C ASN A 93 -0.06 -7.86 0.31
N ASP A 94 1.22 -8.23 0.19
CA ASP A 94 1.66 -9.35 -0.66
C ASP A 94 1.14 -10.70 -0.17
N LEU A 95 1.17 -10.96 1.15
CA LEU A 95 0.59 -12.19 1.73
C LEU A 95 -0.89 -12.32 1.43
N ILE A 96 -1.64 -11.23 1.60
CA ILE A 96 -3.09 -11.25 1.39
C ILE A 96 -3.42 -11.37 -0.09
N LEU A 97 -2.68 -10.68 -0.97
CA LEU A 97 -2.84 -10.84 -2.41
C LEU A 97 -2.54 -12.28 -2.84
N TRP A 98 -1.47 -12.90 -2.33
CA TRP A 98 -1.11 -14.28 -2.63
C TRP A 98 -2.21 -15.28 -2.20
N LEU A 99 -2.91 -15.03 -1.10
CA LEU A 99 -4.03 -15.84 -0.64
C LEU A 99 -5.32 -15.63 -1.46
N ILE A 100 -5.61 -14.40 -1.89
CA ILE A 100 -6.87 -14.04 -2.56
C ILE A 100 -6.80 -14.23 -4.08
N ALA A 101 -5.67 -13.92 -4.71
CA ALA A 101 -5.50 -14.02 -6.15
C ALA A 101 -5.91 -15.39 -6.72
N PRO A 102 -5.50 -16.55 -6.16
CA PRO A 102 -5.94 -17.85 -6.67
C PRO A 102 -7.44 -18.09 -6.50
N LEU A 103 -8.09 -17.56 -5.45
CA LEU A 103 -9.54 -17.69 -5.24
C LEU A 103 -10.34 -16.93 -6.28
N VAL A 104 -9.88 -15.73 -6.67
CA VAL A 104 -10.56 -14.87 -7.64
C VAL A 104 -10.26 -15.31 -9.08
N LEU A 105 -9.02 -15.76 -9.36
CA LEU A 105 -8.61 -16.22 -10.69
C LEU A 105 -9.27 -17.53 -11.14
N GLN A 106 -9.77 -18.34 -10.20
CA GLN A 106 -10.55 -19.55 -10.53
C GLN A 106 -11.93 -19.23 -11.12
N ILE A 107 -12.43 -18.01 -10.94
CA ILE A 107 -13.71 -17.54 -11.49
C ILE A 107 -13.50 -17.22 -12.98
N HIS A 108 -13.71 -18.22 -13.84
CA HIS A 108 -13.56 -18.11 -15.31
C HIS A 108 -14.56 -17.14 -15.99
N ALA A 109 -15.51 -16.58 -15.24
CA ALA A 109 -16.55 -15.70 -15.77
C ALA A 109 -16.09 -14.24 -16.01
N ILE A 110 -14.89 -13.85 -15.55
CA ILE A 110 -14.44 -12.45 -15.55
C ILE A 110 -13.13 -12.31 -16.36
N PRO A 111 -12.98 -11.25 -17.20
CA PRO A 111 -11.70 -10.95 -17.85
C PRO A 111 -10.55 -10.84 -16.84
N HIS A 112 -9.39 -11.41 -17.15
CA HIS A 112 -8.25 -11.50 -16.22
C HIS A 112 -7.79 -10.16 -15.64
N VAL A 113 -7.88 -9.08 -16.42
CA VAL A 113 -7.58 -7.71 -15.98
C VAL A 113 -8.52 -7.29 -14.83
N MET A 114 -9.81 -7.58 -14.95
CA MET A 114 -10.80 -7.26 -13.93
C MET A 114 -10.65 -8.19 -12.72
N ALA A 115 -10.42 -9.49 -12.94
CA ALA A 115 -10.16 -10.44 -11.86
C ALA A 115 -8.95 -10.04 -11.00
N ASN A 116 -7.86 -9.59 -11.61
CA ASN A 116 -6.66 -9.14 -10.91
C ASN A 116 -6.89 -7.85 -10.10
N ASN A 117 -7.60 -6.88 -10.66
CA ASN A 117 -7.95 -5.66 -9.94
C ASN A 117 -8.91 -5.94 -8.77
N ILE A 118 -9.87 -6.85 -8.95
CA ILE A 118 -10.77 -7.30 -7.87
C ILE A 118 -9.97 -8.00 -6.77
N ALA A 119 -9.05 -8.90 -7.12
CA ALA A 119 -8.18 -9.58 -6.16
C ALA A 119 -7.34 -8.57 -5.36
N LYS A 120 -6.75 -7.58 -6.04
CA LYS A 120 -5.95 -6.53 -5.38
C LYS A 120 -6.80 -5.64 -4.48
N LEU A 121 -7.97 -5.18 -4.93
CA LEU A 121 -8.88 -4.38 -4.11
C LEU A 121 -9.40 -5.16 -2.90
N ALA A 122 -9.77 -6.43 -3.08
CA ALA A 122 -10.17 -7.31 -1.99
C ALA A 122 -9.03 -7.51 -0.99
N ALA A 123 -7.79 -7.66 -1.47
CA ALA A 123 -6.61 -7.76 -0.62
C ALA A 123 -6.37 -6.49 0.20
N MET A 124 -6.45 -5.32 -0.42
CA MET A 124 -6.33 -4.04 0.28
C MET A 124 -7.40 -3.87 1.35
N PHE A 125 -8.65 -4.24 1.05
CA PHE A 125 -9.77 -4.14 1.98
C PHE A 125 -9.62 -5.12 3.17
N LEU A 126 -9.31 -6.39 2.89
CA LEU A 126 -9.11 -7.40 3.92
C LEU A 126 -7.88 -7.09 4.78
N ALA A 127 -6.79 -6.60 4.19
CA ALA A 127 -5.62 -6.12 4.94
C ALA A 127 -5.99 -5.01 5.92
N SER A 128 -6.79 -4.03 5.46
CA SER A 128 -7.28 -2.95 6.32
C SER A 128 -8.16 -3.48 7.45
N LEU A 129 -9.03 -4.46 7.18
CA LEU A 129 -9.90 -5.06 8.18
C LEU A 129 -9.12 -5.87 9.23
N THR A 130 -8.15 -6.70 8.79
CA THR A 130 -7.27 -7.46 9.70
C THR A 130 -6.44 -6.51 10.56
N SER A 131 -5.91 -5.43 9.97
CA SER A 131 -5.15 -4.41 10.72
C SER A 131 -6.02 -3.70 11.76
N PHE A 132 -7.27 -3.36 11.42
CA PHE A 132 -8.24 -2.80 12.36
C PHE A 132 -8.58 -3.75 13.50
N ILE A 133 -8.87 -5.03 13.20
CA ILE A 133 -9.17 -6.06 14.21
C ILE A 133 -7.98 -6.26 15.14
N MET A 134 -6.76 -6.32 14.60
CA MET A 134 -5.54 -6.48 15.38
C MET A 134 -5.32 -5.29 16.33
N MET A 135 -5.47 -4.06 15.84
CA MET A 135 -5.41 -2.86 16.69
C MET A 135 -6.48 -2.88 17.77
N LYS A 136 -7.72 -3.24 17.43
CA LYS A 136 -8.83 -3.26 18.37
C LYS A 136 -8.69 -4.33 19.46
N LEU A 137 -8.23 -5.54 19.12
CA LEU A 137 -8.16 -6.68 20.06
C LEU A 137 -6.85 -6.78 20.84
N ILE A 138 -5.74 -6.30 20.28
CA ILE A 138 -4.41 -6.47 20.89
C ILE A 138 -3.90 -5.16 21.51
N VAL A 139 -4.15 -4.01 20.87
CA VAL A 139 -3.54 -2.73 21.27
C VAL A 139 -4.45 -1.93 22.21
N PHE A 140 -5.77 -2.05 22.07
CA PHE A 140 -6.75 -1.31 22.87
C PHE A 140 -7.55 -2.17 23.85
N THR A 141 -7.00 -3.32 24.26
CA THR A 141 -7.51 -4.09 25.41
C THR A 141 -6.98 -3.50 26.71
#